data_AF-A0A9P6YP06-F1
#
_entry.id   AF-A0A9P6YP06-F1
#
_cell.length_a   1.000
_cell.length_b   1.000
_cell.length_c   1.000
_cell.angle_alpha   90.00
_cell.angle_beta   90.00
_cell.angle_gamma   90.00
#
_symmetry.space_group_name_H-M   'P 1'
#
loop_
_entity.id
_entity.type
_entity.pdbx_description
1 polymer ?
#
loop_
_entity_poly.entity_id
_entity_poly.type
_entity_poly.pdbx_seq_one_letter_code
_entity_poly.pdbx_strand_id
1 'polypeptide(L)'
;MYKPSKLDPAYDEWLKKAHSLVPPFDYFSFADLVLRDNRITNTLYTGILSKSMETSSKYLDESEKALKLFGSRSKKNSAFCGTYEAYWSKRKEDSAINSMRKRQLEGALNITNDIVSNMERIIKKSRITSSSTSVEAITNVAQTEEPYTSSSSEDETNGLLTTTKHVYRR
;
A
#
# COMPACT_ATOMS: atom_id res chain seq x y z
N MET A 1 -32.37 -1.97 -10.85
CA MET A 1 -32.85 -1.51 -9.53
C MET A 1 -32.06 -2.24 -8.45
N TYR A 2 -31.28 -1.51 -7.64
CA TYR A 2 -30.50 -2.09 -6.55
C TYR A 2 -31.45 -2.33 -5.37
N LYS A 3 -31.69 -3.58 -4.97
CA LYS A 3 -32.46 -3.88 -3.75
C LYS A 3 -31.55 -3.61 -2.54
N PRO A 4 -31.95 -2.81 -1.55
CA PRO A 4 -31.13 -2.53 -0.38
C PRO A 4 -31.28 -3.67 0.63
N SER A 5 -30.84 -4.87 0.26
CA SER A 5 -30.84 -6.02 1.16
C SER A 5 -29.57 -5.96 2.03
N LYS A 6 -29.77 -5.49 3.27
CA LYS A 6 -28.80 -5.31 4.35
C LYS A 6 -27.70 -4.28 4.05
N LEU A 7 -27.93 -3.07 4.55
CA LEU A 7 -26.86 -2.13 4.85
C LEU A 7 -25.82 -2.86 5.74
N ASP A 8 -24.57 -2.89 5.29
CA ASP A 8 -23.35 -3.26 6.03
C ASP A 8 -23.40 -2.75 7.49
N PRO A 9 -23.05 -3.58 8.50
CA PRO A 9 -22.97 -3.18 9.90
C PRO A 9 -22.18 -1.88 10.15
N ALA A 10 -21.19 -1.58 9.32
CA ALA A 10 -20.44 -0.32 9.40
C ALA A 10 -21.36 0.93 9.26
N TYR A 11 -22.47 0.83 8.52
CA TYR A 11 -23.39 1.94 8.31
C TYR A 11 -24.24 2.26 9.55
N ASP A 12 -24.73 1.24 10.25
CA ASP A 12 -25.52 1.45 11.48
C ASP A 12 -24.66 2.06 12.57
N GLU A 13 -23.36 1.73 12.60
CA GLU A 13 -22.41 2.37 13.50
C GLU A 13 -22.14 3.83 13.11
N TRP A 14 -21.96 4.10 11.82
CA TRP A 14 -21.78 5.47 11.34
C TRP A 14 -22.98 6.35 11.65
N LEU A 15 -24.20 5.91 11.36
CA LEU A 15 -25.43 6.67 11.63
C LEU A 15 -25.57 7.06 13.11
N LYS A 16 -25.16 6.18 14.03
CA LYS A 16 -25.15 6.48 15.48
C LYS A 16 -24.22 7.64 15.84
N LYS A 17 -23.17 7.87 15.06
CA LYS A 17 -22.17 8.93 15.32
C LYS A 17 -22.32 10.12 14.34
N ALA A 18 -23.01 9.93 13.22
CA ALA A 18 -23.10 10.89 12.12
C ALA A 18 -23.65 12.25 12.55
N HIS A 19 -24.64 12.25 13.44
CA HIS A 19 -25.23 13.47 13.98
C HIS A 19 -24.27 14.29 14.86
N SER A 20 -23.24 13.65 15.44
CA SER A 20 -22.20 14.32 16.24
C SER A 20 -21.00 14.81 15.43
N LEU A 21 -20.97 14.55 14.12
CA LEU A 21 -19.93 15.08 13.24
C LEU A 21 -20.08 16.59 13.06
N VAL A 22 -18.99 17.24 12.63
CA VAL A 22 -18.97 18.67 12.30
C VAL A 22 -18.50 18.82 10.85
N PRO A 23 -19.40 19.04 9.87
CA PRO A 23 -20.86 19.16 10.04
C PRO A 23 -21.57 17.81 10.29
N PRO A 24 -22.79 17.81 10.86
CA PRO A 24 -23.57 16.59 11.00
C PRO A 24 -23.76 15.88 9.66
N PHE A 25 -23.68 14.55 9.68
CA PHE A 25 -23.75 13.69 8.49
C PHE A 25 -22.72 14.06 7.42
N ASP A 26 -21.50 14.45 7.83
CA ASP A 26 -20.43 14.81 6.90
C ASP A 26 -20.16 13.74 5.83
N TYR A 27 -20.20 14.18 4.57
CA TYR A 27 -20.01 13.32 3.40
C TYR A 27 -18.60 12.74 3.32
N PHE A 28 -17.57 13.51 3.69
CA PHE A 28 -16.18 13.06 3.56
C PHE A 28 -15.85 11.98 4.58
N SER A 29 -16.29 12.17 5.81
CA SER A 29 -16.23 11.16 6.88
C SER A 29 -16.94 9.87 6.47
N PHE A 30 -18.11 9.98 5.80
CA PHE A 30 -18.79 8.81 5.23
C PHE A 30 -17.95 8.14 4.13
N ALA A 31 -17.40 8.92 3.20
CA ALA A 31 -16.61 8.40 2.09
C ALA A 31 -15.32 7.69 2.56
N ASP A 32 -14.72 8.15 3.65
CA ASP A 32 -13.56 7.52 4.28
C ASP A 32 -13.91 6.19 4.96
N LEU A 33 -15.10 6.06 5.54
CA LEU A 33 -15.57 4.79 6.09
C LEU A 33 -15.83 3.73 5.01
N VAL A 34 -16.49 4.13 3.94
CA VAL A 34 -17.03 3.18 2.95
C VAL A 34 -15.94 2.60 2.05
N LEU A 35 -14.83 3.33 1.87
CA LEU A 35 -13.70 2.87 1.07
C LEU A 35 -14.05 2.43 -0.37
N ARG A 36 -15.06 3.07 -0.99
CA ARG A 36 -15.48 2.83 -2.38
C ARG A 36 -15.18 4.00 -3.31
N ASP A 37 -15.37 3.78 -4.61
CA ASP A 37 -15.28 4.82 -5.61
C ASP A 37 -16.40 5.86 -5.45
N ASN A 38 -16.21 7.01 -6.11
CA ASN A 38 -17.10 8.16 -6.04
C ASN A 38 -18.57 7.80 -6.33
N ARG A 39 -18.83 7.03 -7.39
CA ARG A 39 -20.20 6.75 -7.84
C ARG A 39 -20.94 5.90 -6.81
N ILE A 40 -20.30 4.85 -6.32
CA ILE A 40 -20.88 3.97 -5.30
C ILE A 40 -21.10 4.75 -4.00
N THR A 41 -20.08 5.49 -3.54
CA THR A 41 -20.16 6.29 -2.33
C THR A 41 -21.29 7.32 -2.38
N ASN A 42 -21.46 8.04 -3.50
CA ASN A 42 -22.58 8.97 -3.69
C ASN A 42 -23.93 8.28 -3.56
N THR A 43 -24.09 7.14 -4.23
CA THR A 43 -25.34 6.39 -4.25
C THR A 43 -25.70 5.92 -2.84
N LEU A 44 -24.73 5.37 -2.12
CA LEU A 44 -24.90 4.91 -0.75
C LEU A 44 -25.23 6.07 0.20
N TYR A 45 -24.48 7.17 0.11
CA TYR A 45 -24.72 8.35 0.95
C TYR A 45 -26.15 8.87 0.79
N THR A 46 -26.61 9.04 -0.45
CA THR A 46 -27.99 9.48 -0.71
C THR A 46 -29.02 8.49 -0.20
N GLY A 47 -28.83 7.19 -0.46
CA GLY A 47 -29.79 6.16 -0.04
C GLY A 47 -29.89 6.06 1.49
N ILE A 48 -28.77 6.23 2.19
CA ILE A 48 -28.73 6.19 3.66
C ILE A 48 -29.44 7.39 4.26
N LEU A 49 -29.17 8.61 3.77
CA LEU A 49 -29.86 9.80 4.26
C LEU A 49 -31.36 9.76 3.96
N SER A 50 -31.76 9.32 2.76
CA SER A 50 -33.18 9.13 2.44
C SER A 50 -33.84 8.16 3.41
N LYS A 51 -33.21 7.01 3.66
CA LYS A 51 -33.73 6.01 4.59
C LYS A 51 -33.77 6.50 6.04
N SER A 52 -32.77 7.27 6.49
CA SER A 52 -32.76 7.82 7.85
C SER A 52 -33.88 8.82 8.05
N MET A 53 -34.17 9.66 7.05
CA MET A 53 -35.30 10.61 7.08
C MET A 53 -36.66 9.90 7.10
N GLU A 54 -36.79 8.76 6.41
CA GLU A 54 -38.03 7.95 6.43
C GLU A 54 -38.26 7.23 7.76
N THR A 55 -37.18 6.85 8.45
CA THR A 55 -37.25 5.97 9.64
C THR A 55 -37.14 6.68 10.98
N SER A 56 -36.57 7.89 11.03
CA SER A 56 -36.37 8.63 12.27
C SER A 56 -36.61 10.13 12.09
N SER A 57 -37.54 10.68 12.88
CA SER A 57 -37.77 12.13 12.95
C SER A 57 -36.71 12.88 13.74
N LYS A 58 -35.84 12.18 14.49
CA LYS A 58 -34.92 12.78 15.47
C LYS A 58 -33.83 13.65 14.82
N TYR A 59 -33.40 13.30 13.61
CA TYR A 59 -32.30 13.98 12.90
C TYR A 59 -32.69 14.39 11.48
N LEU A 60 -33.99 14.64 11.27
CA LEU A 60 -34.54 14.93 9.95
C LEU A 60 -33.95 16.22 9.37
N ASP A 61 -33.92 17.29 10.18
CA ASP A 61 -33.39 18.59 9.78
C ASP A 61 -31.90 18.53 9.41
N GLU A 62 -31.09 17.83 10.21
CA GLU A 62 -29.67 17.66 9.93
C GLU A 62 -29.43 16.82 8.67
N SER A 63 -30.22 15.74 8.49
CA SER A 63 -30.14 14.87 7.31
C SER A 63 -30.53 15.64 6.05
N GLU A 64 -31.57 16.47 6.11
CA GLU A 64 -32.00 17.31 4.98
C GLU A 64 -30.95 18.38 4.64
N LYS A 65 -30.40 19.06 5.66
CA LYS A 65 -29.30 20.02 5.47
C LYS A 65 -28.08 19.37 4.82
N ALA A 66 -27.69 18.19 5.29
CA ALA A 66 -26.56 17.44 4.74
C ALA A 66 -26.82 16.98 3.29
N LEU A 67 -28.04 16.55 2.97
CA LEU A 67 -28.42 16.17 1.61
C LEU A 67 -28.43 17.39 0.67
N LYS A 68 -28.93 18.54 1.14
CA LYS A 68 -28.92 19.81 0.40
C LYS A 68 -27.50 20.31 0.14
N LEU A 69 -26.64 20.26 1.16
CA LEU A 69 -25.21 20.58 1.04
C LEU A 69 -24.55 19.64 0.02
N PHE A 70 -24.76 18.34 0.13
CA PHE A 70 -24.25 17.36 -0.83
C PHE A 70 -24.78 17.61 -2.25
N GLY A 71 -26.04 18.02 -2.38
CA GLY A 71 -26.65 18.43 -3.65
C GLY A 71 -25.94 19.61 -4.31
N SER A 72 -25.28 20.48 -3.53
CA SER A 72 -24.54 21.62 -4.07
C SER A 72 -23.26 21.23 -4.81
N ARG A 73 -22.78 19.99 -4.73
CA ARG A 73 -21.62 19.49 -5.49
C ARG A 73 -21.72 19.65 -7.00
N SER A 74 -22.94 19.72 -7.56
CA SER A 74 -23.16 19.97 -8.99
C SER A 74 -23.11 21.46 -9.36
N LYS A 75 -23.04 22.36 -8.37
CA LYS A 75 -22.95 23.80 -8.55
C LYS A 75 -21.48 24.21 -8.55
N LYS A 76 -20.95 24.50 -9.75
CA LYS A 76 -19.54 24.86 -10.00
C LYS A 76 -18.96 25.94 -9.09
N ASN A 77 -19.79 26.87 -8.60
CA ASN A 77 -19.34 27.99 -7.76
C ASN A 77 -19.60 27.78 -6.26
N SER A 78 -20.03 26.59 -5.84
CA SER A 78 -20.20 26.31 -4.41
C SER A 78 -18.86 25.92 -3.77
N ALA A 79 -18.62 26.39 -2.54
CA ALA A 79 -17.44 25.97 -1.78
C ALA A 79 -17.38 24.45 -1.62
N PHE A 80 -18.52 23.79 -1.46
CA PHE A 80 -18.62 22.34 -1.37
C PHE A 80 -18.22 21.62 -2.66
N CYS A 81 -18.52 22.17 -3.84
CA CYS A 81 -18.07 21.60 -5.12
C CYS A 81 -16.54 21.56 -5.19
N GLY A 82 -15.87 22.65 -4.82
CA GLY A 82 -14.41 22.72 -4.80
C GLY A 82 -13.78 21.71 -3.84
N THR A 83 -14.31 21.61 -2.61
CA THR A 83 -13.81 20.61 -1.64
C THR A 83 -14.10 19.17 -2.09
N TYR A 84 -15.26 18.94 -2.69
CA TYR A 84 -15.66 17.65 -3.23
C TYR A 84 -14.74 17.16 -4.36
N GLU A 85 -14.46 18.02 -5.34
CA GLU A 85 -13.58 17.70 -6.46
C GLU A 85 -12.14 17.48 -5.98
N ALA A 86 -11.64 18.33 -5.08
CA ALA A 86 -10.31 18.19 -4.50
C ALA A 86 -10.15 16.88 -3.74
N TYR A 87 -11.14 16.52 -2.91
CA TYR A 87 -11.16 15.27 -2.16
C TYR A 87 -11.05 14.05 -3.07
N TRP A 88 -11.91 13.95 -4.10
CA TRP A 88 -11.90 12.80 -5.01
C TRP A 88 -10.66 12.76 -5.91
N SER A 89 -10.11 13.91 -6.29
CA SER A 89 -8.86 13.99 -7.05
C SER A 89 -7.70 13.45 -6.22
N LYS A 90 -7.55 13.92 -4.98
CA LYS A 90 -6.53 13.43 -4.04
C LYS A 90 -6.66 11.93 -3.79
N ARG A 91 -7.88 11.45 -3.54
CA ARG A 91 -8.12 10.03 -3.27
C ARG A 91 -7.78 9.14 -4.48
N LYS A 92 -8.04 9.63 -5.69
CA LYS A 92 -7.66 8.93 -6.94
C LYS A 92 -6.15 8.88 -7.10
N GLU A 93 -5.45 9.97 -6.81
CA GLU A 93 -4.00 10.05 -6.80
C GLU A 93 -3.39 9.10 -5.76
N ASP A 94 -3.87 9.14 -4.52
CA ASP A 94 -3.43 8.25 -3.44
C ASP A 94 -3.63 6.78 -3.80
N SER A 95 -4.75 6.44 -4.43
CA SER A 95 -5.03 5.09 -4.93
C SER A 95 -4.03 4.66 -6.02
N ALA A 96 -3.72 5.56 -6.96
CA ALA A 96 -2.73 5.29 -8.01
C ALA A 96 -1.33 5.09 -7.43
N ILE A 97 -0.92 5.94 -6.48
CA ILE A 97 0.36 5.83 -5.77
C ILE A 97 0.45 4.50 -5.03
N ASN A 98 -0.59 4.14 -4.27
CA ASN A 98 -0.62 2.88 -3.52
C ASN A 98 -0.60 1.66 -4.46
N SER A 99 -1.28 1.72 -5.60
CA SER A 99 -1.22 0.68 -6.64
C SER A 99 0.18 0.54 -7.24
N MET A 100 0.87 1.66 -7.52
CA MET A 100 2.27 1.62 -7.99
C MET A 100 3.20 1.02 -6.95
N ARG A 101 3.10 1.45 -5.69
CA ARG A 101 3.90 0.90 -4.58
C ARG A 101 3.67 -0.60 -4.40
N LYS A 102 2.41 -1.05 -4.46
CA LYS A 102 2.07 -2.47 -4.38
C LYS A 102 2.75 -3.28 -5.49
N ARG A 103 2.68 -2.80 -6.73
CA ARG A 103 3.36 -3.44 -7.88
C ARG A 103 4.88 -3.48 -7.72
N GLN A 104 5.48 -2.41 -7.20
CA GLN A 104 6.93 -2.37 -6.94
C GLN A 104 7.33 -3.40 -5.87
N LEU A 105 6.56 -3.51 -4.78
CA LEU A 105 6.80 -4.51 -3.73
C LEU A 105 6.65 -5.93 -4.25
N GLU A 106 5.61 -6.21 -5.04
CA GLU A 106 5.41 -7.52 -5.68
C GLU A 106 6.56 -7.86 -6.64
N GLY A 107 7.01 -6.90 -7.45
CA GLY A 107 8.16 -7.07 -8.33
C GLY A 107 9.46 -7.36 -7.58
N ALA A 108 9.74 -6.63 -6.50
CA ALA A 108 10.92 -6.86 -5.66
C ALA A 108 10.90 -8.25 -5.00
N LEU A 109 9.72 -8.69 -4.52
CA LEU A 109 9.54 -10.01 -3.94
C LEU A 109 9.78 -11.11 -4.96
N ASN A 110 9.27 -10.95 -6.19
CA ASN A 110 9.48 -11.92 -7.27
C ASN A 110 10.96 -12.03 -7.65
N ILE A 111 11.65 -10.90 -7.84
CA ILE A 111 13.10 -10.89 -8.14
C ILE A 111 13.90 -11.56 -7.01
N THR A 112 13.55 -11.28 -5.76
CA THR A 112 14.21 -11.89 -4.59
C THR A 112 14.03 -13.40 -4.60
N ASN A 113 12.81 -13.88 -4.85
CA ASN A 113 12.53 -15.31 -4.95
C ASN A 113 13.28 -15.98 -6.10
N ASP A 114 13.40 -15.32 -7.25
CA ASP A 114 14.16 -15.84 -8.40
C ASP A 114 15.65 -15.95 -8.08
N ILE A 115 16.22 -14.94 -7.43
CA ILE A 115 17.63 -14.95 -7.00
C ILE A 115 17.88 -16.09 -6.00
N VAL A 116 17.04 -16.22 -4.97
CA VAL A 116 17.17 -17.29 -3.96
C VAL A 116 17.06 -18.66 -4.63
N SER A 117 16.05 -18.86 -5.47
CA SER A 117 15.85 -20.12 -6.20
C SER A 117 17.04 -20.46 -7.10
N ASN A 118 17.62 -19.46 -7.76
CA ASN A 118 18.80 -19.64 -8.58
C ASN A 118 20.04 -20.01 -7.74
N MET A 119 20.25 -19.34 -6.61
CA MET A 119 21.35 -19.64 -5.69
C MET A 119 21.23 -21.07 -5.14
N GLU A 120 20.03 -21.48 -4.71
CA GLU A 120 19.78 -22.85 -4.26
C GLU A 120 20.09 -23.88 -5.35
N ARG A 121 19.71 -23.59 -6.60
CA ARG A 121 20.02 -24.45 -7.75
C ARG A 121 21.51 -24.57 -8.00
N ILE A 122 22.26 -23.46 -7.91
CA ILE A 122 23.73 -23.46 -8.05
C ILE A 122 24.37 -24.30 -6.94
N ILE A 123 23.94 -24.12 -5.68
CA ILE A 123 24.44 -24.89 -4.53
C ILE A 123 24.12 -26.39 -4.67
N LYS A 124 22.92 -26.74 -5.11
CA LYS A 124 22.55 -28.14 -5.38
C LYS A 124 23.42 -28.74 -6.47
N LYS A 125 23.65 -28.02 -7.57
CA LYS A 125 24.48 -28.48 -8.68
C LYS A 125 25.94 -28.64 -8.26
N SER A 126 26.50 -27.71 -7.50
CA SER A 126 27.89 -27.79 -7.04
C SER A 126 28.12 -29.00 -6.14
N ARG A 127 27.21 -29.30 -5.19
CA ARG A 127 27.28 -30.50 -4.35
C ARG A 127 27.27 -31.80 -5.14
N ILE A 128 26.47 -31.89 -6.20
CA ILE A 128 26.42 -33.07 -7.07
C ILE A 128 27.74 -33.24 -7.82
N THR A 129 28.32 -32.16 -8.35
CA THR A 129 29.62 -32.23 -9.03
C THR A 129 30.78 -32.55 -8.07
N SER A 130 30.78 -32.02 -6.84
CA SER A 130 31.78 -32.35 -5.82
C SER A 130 31.70 -33.80 -5.35
N SER A 131 30.48 -34.37 -5.28
CA SER A 131 30.26 -35.75 -4.86
C SER A 131 30.49 -36.78 -5.98
N SER A 132 30.59 -36.32 -7.23
CA SER A 132 30.80 -37.18 -8.41
C SER A 132 32.27 -37.23 -8.87
N THR A 133 33.15 -36.44 -8.25
CA THR A 133 34.61 -36.51 -8.45
C THR A 133 35.26 -37.24 -7.28
N SER A 134 34.83 -38.48 -7.04
CA SER A 134 35.66 -39.48 -6.37
C SER A 134 36.29 -40.33 -7.46
N VAL A 135 37.33 -39.79 -8.09
CA VAL A 135 38.15 -40.56 -9.03
C VAL A 135 39.19 -41.29 -8.19
N GLU A 136 39.05 -42.62 -8.13
CA GLU A 136 40.11 -43.53 -7.70
C GLU A 136 41.33 -43.36 -8.63
N ALA A 137 42.50 -43.07 -8.07
CA ALA A 137 43.78 -43.36 -8.70
C ALA A 137 44.93 -43.40 -7.67
N ILE A 138 45.20 -44.62 -7.20
CA ILE A 138 46.50 -45.30 -7.13
C ILE A 138 47.71 -44.54 -6.52
N THR A 139 48.18 -45.13 -5.42
CA THR A 139 49.50 -45.01 -4.78
C THR A 139 50.66 -45.10 -5.77
N ASN A 140 51.61 -44.15 -5.72
CA ASN A 140 53.03 -44.45 -5.84
C ASN A 140 53.91 -43.37 -5.20
N VAL A 141 54.91 -43.87 -4.48
CA VAL A 141 55.92 -43.18 -3.66
C VAL A 141 56.98 -42.53 -4.54
N ALA A 142 57.37 -41.29 -4.23
CA ALA A 142 58.78 -40.86 -4.11
C ALA A 142 58.87 -39.38 -3.68
N GLN A 143 59.77 -39.12 -2.74
CA GLN A 143 60.14 -37.85 -2.12
C GLN A 143 60.53 -36.77 -3.14
N THR A 144 60.41 -35.48 -2.79
CA THR A 144 61.55 -34.56 -2.53
C THR A 144 61.01 -33.17 -2.10
N GLU A 145 61.31 -32.83 -0.84
CA GLU A 145 61.57 -31.52 -0.21
C GLU A 145 60.83 -30.23 -0.67
N GLU A 146 60.02 -29.72 0.25
CA GLU A 146 59.64 -28.31 0.52
C GLU A 146 60.87 -27.41 0.80
N PRO A 147 60.80 -26.06 1.01
CA PRO A 147 59.62 -25.18 1.17
C PRO A 147 59.76 -23.77 0.55
N TYR A 148 58.73 -23.18 -0.08
CA TYR A 148 58.45 -21.74 0.16
C TYR A 148 57.16 -21.28 -0.53
N THR A 149 56.15 -20.91 0.26
CA THR A 149 55.30 -19.78 -0.10
C THR A 149 54.89 -19.04 1.16
N SER A 150 55.42 -17.82 1.32
CA SER A 150 54.88 -16.83 2.24
C SER A 150 54.38 -15.65 1.42
N SER A 151 53.11 -15.29 1.65
CA SER A 151 52.52 -13.93 1.74
C SER A 151 52.96 -12.87 0.72
N SER A 152 52.11 -11.99 0.18
CA SER A 152 50.83 -11.46 0.62
C SER A 152 50.29 -10.59 -0.52
N SER A 153 48.96 -10.57 -0.74
CA SER A 153 48.31 -9.48 -1.47
C SER A 153 47.26 -8.85 -0.56
N GLU A 154 47.55 -7.65 -0.06
CA GLU A 154 46.55 -6.77 0.51
C GLU A 154 46.81 -5.38 -0.06
N ASP A 155 45.93 -4.94 -0.96
CA ASP A 155 45.80 -3.52 -1.31
C ASP A 155 44.40 -3.10 -0.83
N GLU A 156 44.38 -2.56 0.40
CA GLU A 156 43.22 -2.01 1.04
C GLU A 156 42.86 -0.66 0.40
N THR A 157 41.72 -0.60 -0.31
CA THR A 157 41.14 0.68 -0.71
C THR A 157 40.25 1.21 0.43
N ASN A 158 40.82 2.14 1.21
CA ASN A 158 40.12 2.91 2.22
C ASN A 158 39.11 3.89 1.58
N GLY A 159 37.83 3.49 1.59
CA GLY A 159 36.69 4.32 1.17
C GLY A 159 36.29 5.35 2.23
N LEU A 160 36.74 6.58 2.02
CA LEU A 160 36.45 7.79 2.79
C LEU A 160 34.94 8.05 2.95
N LEU A 161 34.47 8.01 4.20
CA LEU A 161 33.13 8.39 4.62
C LEU A 161 33.05 9.93 4.73
N THR A 162 32.38 10.62 3.81
CA THR A 162 31.99 12.03 4.02
C THR A 162 30.49 12.17 4.15
N THR A 163 30.07 12.37 5.40
CA THR A 163 28.73 12.83 5.80
C THR A 163 28.59 14.32 5.49
N THR A 164 27.65 14.69 4.63
CA THR A 164 27.27 16.11 4.46
C THR A 164 25.85 16.33 4.96
N LYS A 165 25.75 16.96 6.13
CA LYS A 165 24.52 17.54 6.68
C LYS A 165 24.11 18.75 5.83
N HIS A 166 22.85 18.84 5.44
CA HIS A 166 22.26 20.11 5.00
C HIS A 166 21.21 20.59 5.98
N VAL A 167 21.45 21.81 6.43
CA VAL A 167 20.77 22.59 7.47
C VAL A 167 19.71 23.45 6.79
N TYR A 168 18.49 23.42 7.31
CA TYR A 168 17.43 24.38 6.99
C TYR A 168 17.82 25.78 7.48
N ARG A 169 17.61 26.81 6.64
CA ARG A 169 17.58 28.21 7.09
C ARG A 169 16.20 28.80 6.82
N ARG A 170 15.71 29.48 7.86
CA ARG A 170 14.42 30.18 8.01
C ARG A 170 14.22 31.29 6.99
#